data_AF-A0A2K3MSL5-F1
#
_entry.id   AF-A0A2K3MSL5-F1
#
_cell.length_a   1.000
_cell.length_b   1.000
_cell.length_c   1.000
_cell.angle_alpha   90.00
_cell.angle_beta   90.00
_cell.angle_gamma   90.00
#
_symmetry.space_group_name_H-M   'P 1'
#
loop_
_entity.id
_entity.type
_entity.pdbx_description
1 polymer ?
#
loop_
_entity_poly.entity_id
_entity_poly.type
_entity_poly.pdbx_seq_one_letter_code
_entity_poly.pdbx_strand_id
1 'polypeptide(L)'
;MATASAISLGNNFVFANTHKPSSLSPQLGFLNSQLSGLRISTQTSLKVPTPIVSSPFQPIVAKRVCPLTGKKANKANLVSFSNHKTKKLQFVNLQYKRIWWEAGKRFVKLRLSTKALKTIEKNGLDAVAKKAGIDLNKK
;
A
#
# COMPACT_ATOMS: atom_id res chain seq x y z
N MET A 1 -4.63 -10.18 72.50
CA MET A 1 -5.20 -11.51 72.20
C MET A 1 -5.43 -11.59 70.69
N ALA A 2 -4.58 -12.29 69.95
CA ALA A 2 -4.81 -12.59 68.55
C ALA A 2 -4.28 -14.00 68.28
N THR A 3 -5.19 -14.95 68.13
CA THR A 3 -4.92 -16.33 67.71
C THR A 3 -5.29 -16.45 66.24
N ALA A 4 -4.31 -16.75 65.39
CA ALA A 4 -4.56 -17.22 64.03
C ALA A 4 -3.89 -18.60 63.91
N SER A 5 -4.72 -19.64 63.88
CA SER A 5 -4.30 -21.03 63.69
C SER A 5 -4.16 -21.30 62.19
N ALA A 6 -3.04 -21.89 61.81
CA ALA A 6 -2.77 -22.38 60.47
C ALA A 6 -3.50 -23.69 60.19
N ILE A 7 -3.94 -23.91 58.94
CA ILE A 7 -4.02 -25.24 58.35
C ILE A 7 -3.40 -25.21 56.96
N SER A 8 -2.32 -25.98 56.86
CA SER A 8 -1.55 -26.31 55.67
C SER A 8 -2.11 -27.59 55.04
N LEU A 9 -2.33 -27.57 53.73
CA LEU A 9 -2.11 -28.68 52.79
C LEU A 9 -1.80 -27.96 51.46
N GLY A 10 -0.59 -27.93 50.94
CA GLY A 10 0.26 -29.08 50.67
C GLY A 10 -0.08 -29.62 49.29
N ASN A 11 0.58 -29.14 48.24
CA ASN A 11 1.45 -30.01 47.44
C ASN A 11 2.24 -29.23 46.38
N ASN A 12 3.56 -29.30 46.61
CA ASN A 12 4.64 -28.92 45.72
C ASN A 12 4.66 -29.83 44.49
N PHE A 13 5.04 -29.27 43.34
CA PHE A 13 5.93 -29.96 42.43
C PHE A 13 6.95 -28.94 41.91
N VAL A 14 8.16 -29.05 42.44
CA VAL A 14 9.39 -28.50 41.86
C VAL A 14 10.24 -29.71 41.50
N PHE A 15 10.78 -29.73 40.29
CA PHE A 15 12.08 -30.35 40.07
C PHE A 15 12.85 -29.54 39.03
N ALA A 16 14.02 -29.09 39.44
CA ALA A 16 15.04 -28.41 38.65
C ALA A 16 15.93 -29.43 37.91
N ASN A 17 16.65 -29.02 36.86
CA ASN A 17 18.12 -28.92 36.90
C ASN A 17 18.75 -28.60 35.53
N THR A 18 20.01 -28.19 35.61
CA THR A 18 20.83 -27.41 34.68
C THR A 18 21.97 -28.22 34.01
N HIS A 19 22.52 -27.66 32.91
CA HIS A 19 23.83 -27.90 32.22
C HIS A 19 24.06 -29.29 31.55
N LYS A 20 24.77 -29.48 30.42
CA LYS A 20 26.05 -28.94 29.90
C LYS A 20 26.27 -29.39 28.41
N PRO A 21 27.14 -28.74 27.58
CA PRO A 21 27.41 -29.12 26.18
C PRO A 21 28.64 -30.03 25.97
N SER A 22 28.78 -30.61 24.76
CA SER A 22 30.00 -30.98 24.00
C SER A 22 30.00 -32.40 23.37
N SER A 23 30.29 -32.49 22.07
CA SER A 23 31.33 -33.37 21.50
C SER A 23 31.43 -33.21 19.98
N LEU A 24 32.67 -32.98 19.52
CA LEU A 24 33.15 -33.03 18.13
C LEU A 24 33.45 -34.48 17.76
N SER A 25 33.29 -34.85 16.48
CA SER A 25 34.39 -35.46 15.70
C SER A 25 34.11 -35.44 14.19
N PRO A 26 35.16 -35.33 13.36
CA PRO A 26 35.10 -35.31 11.89
C PRO A 26 35.50 -36.68 11.29
N GLN A 27 35.10 -36.98 10.05
CA GLN A 27 35.97 -37.72 9.13
C GLN A 27 35.57 -37.41 7.67
N LEU A 28 36.59 -37.01 6.91
CA LEU A 28 36.59 -36.91 5.46
C LEU A 28 36.56 -38.31 4.82
N GLY A 29 36.01 -38.40 3.61
CA GLY A 29 36.15 -39.58 2.76
C GLY A 29 35.65 -39.31 1.35
N PHE A 30 36.49 -38.69 0.53
CA PHE A 30 36.32 -38.57 -0.92
C PHE A 30 36.40 -39.95 -1.59
N LEU A 31 35.57 -40.21 -2.60
CA LEU A 31 35.92 -41.07 -3.73
C LEU A 31 35.17 -40.60 -4.99
N ASN A 32 35.95 -40.07 -5.92
CA ASN A 32 35.57 -39.79 -7.29
C ASN A 32 35.40 -41.09 -8.07
N SER A 33 34.41 -41.19 -8.96
CA SER A 33 34.69 -41.67 -10.32
C SER A 33 33.59 -41.26 -11.27
N GLN A 34 34.06 -40.80 -12.42
CA GLN A 34 33.34 -40.27 -13.56
C GLN A 34 32.41 -41.32 -14.19
N LEU A 35 31.16 -40.94 -14.45
CA LEU A 35 30.50 -41.40 -15.67
C LEU A 35 29.90 -40.19 -16.38
N SER A 36 30.60 -39.82 -17.43
CA SER A 36 30.12 -39.14 -18.62
C SER A 36 28.65 -39.47 -18.95
N GLY A 37 27.84 -38.44 -19.14
CA GLY A 37 26.48 -38.65 -19.63
C GLY A 37 25.68 -37.36 -19.69
N LEU A 38 25.83 -36.65 -20.82
CA LEU A 38 24.92 -35.66 -21.40
C LEU A 38 23.85 -35.06 -20.47
N ARG A 39 24.08 -33.83 -20.01
CA ARG A 39 22.98 -32.89 -19.75
C ARG A 39 22.97 -31.90 -20.90
N ILE A 40 22.02 -32.13 -21.81
CA ILE A 40 21.77 -31.34 -23.01
C ILE A 40 21.63 -29.86 -22.61
N SER A 41 22.61 -29.07 -23.04
CA SER A 41 22.53 -27.62 -23.10
C SER A 41 21.55 -27.28 -24.23
N THR A 42 20.30 -26.98 -23.90
CA THR A 42 19.47 -26.15 -24.78
C THR A 42 19.18 -24.87 -24.03
N GLN A 43 20.08 -23.92 -24.26
CA GLN A 43 19.78 -22.51 -24.16
C GLN A 43 18.65 -22.21 -25.16
N THR A 44 17.43 -22.42 -24.74
CA THR A 44 16.25 -21.79 -25.30
C THR A 44 15.59 -21.06 -24.15
N SER A 45 16.24 -19.97 -23.72
CA SER A 45 15.53 -18.88 -23.09
C SER A 45 14.52 -18.40 -24.12
N LEU A 46 13.31 -18.96 -24.08
CA LEU A 46 12.15 -18.38 -24.69
C LEU A 46 12.08 -16.96 -24.14
N LYS A 47 12.59 -16.01 -24.94
CA LYS A 47 12.22 -14.61 -24.84
C LYS A 47 10.71 -14.63 -25.06
N VAL A 48 9.97 -14.77 -23.97
CA VAL A 48 8.56 -14.44 -23.95
C VAL A 48 8.52 -13.00 -24.45
N PRO A 49 7.93 -12.69 -25.62
CA PRO A 49 7.58 -11.32 -25.90
C PRO A 49 6.62 -10.97 -24.78
N THR A 50 7.08 -10.16 -23.82
CA THR A 50 6.20 -9.59 -22.82
C THR A 50 5.01 -9.02 -23.58
N PRO A 51 3.79 -9.54 -23.39
CA PRO A 51 2.64 -8.95 -24.05
C PRO A 51 2.60 -7.48 -23.62
N ILE A 52 2.46 -6.65 -24.63
CA ILE A 52 2.19 -5.23 -24.57
C ILE A 52 1.20 -4.96 -23.42
N VAL A 53 1.68 -4.36 -22.34
CA VAL A 53 0.87 -3.44 -21.54
C VAL A 53 1.59 -2.10 -21.54
N SER A 54 1.69 -1.52 -22.73
CA SER A 54 1.36 -0.10 -22.80
C SER A 54 -0.11 0.00 -22.39
N SER A 55 -0.39 0.35 -21.14
CA SER A 55 -1.65 1.02 -20.84
C SER A 55 -1.41 2.53 -20.92
N PRO A 56 -1.39 3.16 -22.11
CA PRO A 56 -1.71 4.56 -22.13
C PRO A 56 -3.21 4.64 -21.83
N PHE A 57 -3.58 5.50 -20.89
CA PHE A 57 -4.98 5.74 -20.51
C PHE A 57 -5.66 4.64 -19.69
N GLN A 58 -5.35 4.62 -18.39
CA GLN A 58 -6.44 4.52 -17.43
C GLN A 58 -7.07 5.91 -17.35
N PRO A 59 -8.34 6.16 -17.77
CA PRO A 59 -9.03 7.35 -17.32
C PRO A 59 -9.07 7.27 -15.80
N ILE A 60 -8.34 8.16 -15.13
CA ILE A 60 -8.24 8.21 -13.67
C ILE A 60 -9.64 8.49 -13.11
N VAL A 61 -10.47 7.47 -12.85
CA VAL A 61 -11.77 7.74 -12.23
C VAL A 61 -12.28 6.66 -11.26
N ALA A 62 -11.53 5.60 -10.93
CA ALA A 62 -11.95 4.69 -9.84
C ALA A 62 -11.73 5.30 -8.43
N LYS A 63 -10.72 6.17 -8.26
CA LYS A 63 -10.34 6.72 -6.94
C LYS A 63 -11.01 8.07 -6.67
N ARG A 64 -11.69 8.26 -5.51
CA ARG A 64 -12.26 9.56 -5.07
C ARG A 64 -11.16 10.55 -4.67
N VAL A 65 -10.36 10.99 -5.64
CA VAL A 65 -9.27 11.95 -5.49
C VAL A 65 -9.42 13.04 -6.54
N CYS A 66 -9.14 14.29 -6.16
CA CYS A 66 -9.12 15.38 -7.12
C CYS A 66 -7.83 15.31 -7.96
N PRO A 67 -7.90 15.30 -9.30
CA PRO A 67 -6.71 15.17 -10.14
C PRO A 67 -5.78 16.41 -10.03
N LEU A 68 -6.34 17.62 -9.95
CA LEU A 68 -5.54 18.85 -9.89
C LEU A 68 -4.88 19.09 -8.54
N THR A 69 -5.62 18.89 -7.45
CA THR A 69 -5.13 19.24 -6.09
C THR A 69 -4.70 18.01 -5.29
N GLY A 70 -4.93 16.80 -5.79
CA GLY A 70 -4.59 15.56 -5.08
C GLY A 70 -5.40 15.29 -3.81
N LYS A 71 -6.44 16.07 -3.51
CA LYS A 71 -7.25 15.93 -2.27
C LYS A 71 -7.88 14.55 -2.19
N LYS A 72 -7.74 13.90 -1.03
CA LYS A 72 -8.22 12.54 -0.74
C LYS A 72 -9.25 12.59 0.41
N ALA A 73 -10.00 11.50 0.56
CA ALA A 73 -10.90 11.33 1.70
C ALA A 73 -10.11 11.31 3.02
N ASN A 74 -10.67 11.91 4.06
CA ASN A 74 -10.10 11.91 5.40
C ASN A 74 -10.74 10.81 6.27
N LYS A 75 -9.94 10.10 7.06
CA LYS A 75 -10.42 9.10 8.03
C LYS A 75 -10.66 9.80 9.37
N ALA A 76 -11.92 9.94 9.75
CA ALA A 76 -12.35 10.59 10.99
C ALA A 76 -13.14 9.62 11.89
N ASN A 77 -13.41 10.03 13.12
CA ASN A 77 -14.37 9.35 13.98
C ASN A 77 -15.67 10.16 13.99
N LEU A 78 -16.80 9.49 13.98
CA LEU A 78 -18.08 10.04 14.41
C LEU A 78 -18.21 9.74 15.91
N VAL A 79 -18.36 10.78 16.72
CA VAL A 79 -18.40 10.69 18.18
C VAL A 79 -19.85 10.89 18.62
N SER A 80 -20.41 9.95 19.39
CA SER A 80 -21.74 10.07 19.98
C SER A 80 -21.73 10.98 21.21
N PHE A 81 -22.92 11.34 21.72
CA PHE A 81 -23.06 12.04 23.00
C PHE A 81 -22.40 11.26 24.16
N SER A 82 -22.52 9.94 24.16
CA SER A 82 -21.83 9.03 25.10
C SER A 82 -20.33 8.81 24.82
N ASN A 83 -19.74 9.58 23.91
CA ASN A 83 -18.34 9.50 23.49
C ASN A 83 -17.92 8.15 22.86
N HIS A 84 -18.88 7.37 22.35
CA HIS A 84 -18.61 6.20 21.53
C HIS A 84 -18.09 6.62 20.15
N LYS A 85 -17.00 6.01 19.69
CA LYS A 85 -16.26 6.44 18.49
C LYS A 85 -16.42 5.43 17.36
N THR A 86 -17.16 5.80 16.32
CA THR A 86 -17.31 4.99 15.10
C THR A 86 -16.44 5.54 13.98
N LYS A 87 -15.72 4.68 13.25
CA LYS A 87 -14.90 5.13 12.11
C LYS A 87 -15.79 5.59 10.96
N LYS A 88 -15.50 6.77 10.40
CA LYS A 88 -16.19 7.34 9.23
C LYS A 88 -15.19 7.95 8.26
N LEU A 89 -15.46 7.81 6.96
CA LEU A 89 -14.71 8.53 5.93
C LEU A 89 -15.42 9.84 5.56
N GLN A 90 -14.69 10.94 5.60
CA GLN A 90 -15.13 12.23 5.09
C GLN A 90 -14.65 12.36 3.64
N PHE A 91 -15.59 12.34 2.70
CA PHE A 91 -15.27 12.40 1.28
C PHE A 91 -15.01 13.84 0.81
N VAL A 92 -14.21 13.95 -0.26
CA VAL A 92 -14.00 15.22 -0.96
C VAL A 92 -15.26 15.54 -1.77
N ASN A 93 -15.69 16.80 -1.75
CA ASN A 93 -16.77 17.31 -2.61
C ASN A 93 -16.30 17.37 -4.08
N LEU A 94 -16.36 16.22 -4.77
CA LEU A 94 -15.98 16.05 -6.16
C LEU A 94 -17.21 16.21 -7.06
N GLN A 95 -17.09 17.03 -8.09
CA GLN A 95 -18.16 17.36 -9.03
C GLN A 95 -17.67 17.21 -10.46
N TYR A 96 -18.51 16.68 -11.35
CA TYR A 96 -18.23 16.71 -12.78
C TYR A 96 -18.59 18.09 -13.33
N LYS A 97 -17.60 18.80 -13.85
CA LYS A 97 -17.78 20.13 -14.42
C LYS A 97 -17.07 20.26 -15.75
N ARG A 98 -17.64 21.09 -16.63
CA ARG A 98 -17.04 21.53 -17.88
C ARG A 98 -16.35 22.85 -17.61
N ILE A 99 -15.06 22.93 -17.93
CA ILE A 99 -14.29 24.17 -17.80
C ILE A 99 -13.83 24.58 -19.19
N TRP A 100 -13.94 25.87 -19.48
CA TRP A 100 -13.41 26.45 -20.71
C TRP A 100 -11.89 26.50 -20.66
N TRP A 101 -11.23 26.04 -21.71
CA TRP A 101 -9.78 26.10 -21.86
C TRP A 101 -9.42 27.01 -23.03
N GLU A 102 -8.73 28.11 -22.72
CA GLU A 102 -8.44 29.16 -23.69
C GLU A 102 -7.47 28.71 -24.78
N ALA A 103 -6.37 28.05 -24.42
CA ALA A 103 -5.35 27.61 -25.38
C ALA A 103 -5.88 26.58 -26.38
N GLY A 104 -6.77 25.67 -25.93
CA GLY A 104 -7.40 24.67 -26.81
C GLY A 104 -8.75 25.08 -27.37
N LYS A 105 -9.25 26.28 -27.06
CA LYS A 105 -10.57 26.82 -27.45
C LYS A 105 -11.72 25.82 -27.31
N ARG A 106 -11.74 25.05 -26.23
CA ARG A 106 -12.73 23.98 -26.02
C ARG A 106 -13.09 23.82 -24.55
N PHE A 107 -14.17 23.08 -24.30
CA PHE A 107 -14.52 22.64 -22.95
C PHE A 107 -13.83 21.32 -22.60
N VAL A 108 -13.27 21.25 -21.39
CA VAL A 108 -12.72 20.01 -20.81
C VAL A 108 -13.65 19.53 -19.70
N LYS A 109 -14.06 18.25 -19.76
CA LYS A 109 -14.89 17.60 -18.73
C LYS A 109 -13.98 17.00 -17.67
N LEU A 110 -13.99 17.56 -16.46
CA LEU A 110 -13.15 17.09 -15.35
C LEU A 110 -13.98 16.82 -14.10
N ARG A 111 -13.57 15.79 -13.34
CA ARG A 111 -14.07 15.57 -11.98
C ARG A 111 -13.20 16.32 -10.99
N LEU A 112 -13.69 17.43 -10.47
CA LEU A 112 -12.89 18.38 -9.68
C LEU A 112 -13.47 18.60 -8.29
N SER A 113 -12.59 18.98 -7.36
CA SER A 113 -13.02 19.48 -6.07
C SER A 113 -13.44 20.94 -6.16
N THR A 114 -14.35 21.38 -5.30
CA THR A 114 -14.78 22.80 -5.24
C THR A 114 -13.62 23.75 -4.94
N LYS A 115 -12.62 23.31 -4.16
CA LYS A 115 -11.40 24.09 -3.93
C LYS A 115 -10.51 24.17 -5.16
N ALA A 116 -10.51 23.15 -6.01
CA ALA A 116 -9.79 23.21 -7.29
C ALA A 116 -10.42 24.23 -8.23
N LEU A 117 -11.76 24.32 -8.29
CA LEU A 117 -12.46 25.35 -9.06
C LEU A 117 -12.03 26.76 -8.66
N LYS A 118 -12.04 27.07 -7.35
CA LYS A 118 -11.54 28.36 -6.83
C LYS A 118 -10.08 28.63 -7.18
N THR A 119 -9.26 27.57 -7.27
CA THR A 119 -7.83 27.71 -7.61
C THR A 119 -7.65 27.99 -9.10
N ILE A 120 -8.49 27.40 -9.96
CA ILE A 120 -8.53 27.67 -11.40
C ILE A 120 -8.97 29.11 -11.64
N GLU A 121 -10.00 29.58 -10.95
CA GLU A 121 -10.48 30.98 -11.06
C GLU A 121 -9.38 31.98 -10.68
N LYS A 122 -8.57 31.68 -9.65
CA LYS A 122 -7.49 32.58 -9.19
C LYS A 122 -6.24 32.55 -10.07
N ASN A 123 -5.78 31.37 -10.47
CA ASN A 123 -4.46 31.20 -11.09
C ASN A 123 -4.52 30.85 -12.59
N GLY A 124 -5.71 30.62 -13.13
CA GLY A 124 -5.91 30.06 -14.47
C GLY A 124 -5.78 28.53 -14.51
N LEU A 125 -6.37 27.93 -15.54
CA LEU A 125 -6.40 26.46 -15.72
C LEU A 125 -5.01 25.90 -16.03
N ASP A 126 -4.25 26.58 -16.89
CA ASP A 126 -2.95 26.10 -17.38
C ASP A 126 -1.89 26.01 -16.28
N ALA A 127 -1.84 27.02 -15.41
CA ALA A 127 -0.90 27.03 -14.29
C ALA A 127 -1.18 25.89 -13.31
N VAL A 128 -2.46 25.60 -13.04
CA VAL A 128 -2.87 24.51 -12.14
C VAL A 128 -2.62 23.15 -12.78
N ALA A 129 -2.90 22.99 -14.08
CA ALA A 129 -2.65 21.76 -14.81
C ALA A 129 -1.16 21.41 -14.89
N LYS A 130 -0.30 22.41 -15.15
CA LYS A 130 1.16 22.25 -15.14
C LYS A 130 1.68 21.81 -13.76
N LYS A 131 1.20 22.43 -12.68
CA LYS A 131 1.56 22.04 -11.29
C LYS A 131 1.15 20.61 -10.96
N ALA A 132 0.01 20.15 -11.50
CA ALA A 132 -0.48 18.80 -11.28
C ALA A 132 0.14 17.76 -12.24
N GLY A 133 0.91 18.19 -13.26
CA GLY A 133 1.47 17.30 -14.28
C GLY A 133 0.41 16.64 -15.17
N ILE A 134 -0.67 17.36 -15.51
CA ILE A 134 -1.78 16.80 -16.29
C ILE A 134 -1.84 17.40 -17.69
N ASP A 135 -1.80 16.53 -18.69
CA ASP A 135 -2.04 16.90 -20.08
C ASP A 135 -3.54 17.15 -20.32
N LEU A 136 -3.91 18.40 -20.64
CA LEU A 136 -5.29 18.77 -20.93
C LEU A 136 -5.78 18.21 -22.27
N ASN A 137 -4.90 18.05 -23.27
CA ASN A 137 -5.25 17.53 -24.61
C ASN A 137 -5.86 16.13 -24.60
N LYS A 138 -5.49 15.29 -23.63
CA LYS A 138 -5.91 13.90 -23.58
C LYS A 138 -7.20 13.71 -22.74
N LYS A 139 -7.78 14.78 -22.21
CA LYS A 139 -9.00 14.78 -21.35
C LYS A 139 -10.21 15.43 -22.01
#